data_AF-A0A2V9I213-F1
#
_entry.id   AF-A0A2V9I213-F1
#
_cell.length_a   1.000
_cell.length_b   1.000
_cell.length_c   1.000
_cell.angle_alpha   90.00
_cell.angle_beta   90.00
_cell.angle_gamma   90.00
#
_symmetry.space_group_name_H-M   'P 1'
#
loop_
_entity.id
_entity.type
_entity.pdbx_description
1 polymer ?
#
loop_
_entity_poly.entity_id
_entity_poly.type
_entity_poly.pdbx_seq_one_letter_code
_entity_poly.pdbx_strand_id
1 'polypeptide(L)'
;MGDSAGRTANFRVLTVECPAPALVIVPSRDGAGTNAMLRTPPTLFPSHFGSGSFAKHLAEAERAHARVIVRRNPRLEMDVDDEADLRALLEHDLSGTETGRWLRASGVEAKFLPNTPAGAMSAR
;
A
#
# COMPACT_ATOMS: atom_id res chain seq x y z
N MET A 1 13.53 14.44 -34.48
CA MET A 1 12.32 13.62 -34.36
C MET A 1 12.37 12.87 -33.03
N GLY A 2 11.83 13.45 -31.97
CA GLY A 2 11.71 12.80 -30.66
C GLY A 2 10.24 12.46 -30.45
N ASP A 3 9.90 11.19 -30.56
CA ASP A 3 8.56 10.70 -30.27
C ASP A 3 8.53 10.19 -28.83
N SER A 4 8.44 11.12 -27.88
CA SER A 4 8.08 10.80 -26.50
C SER A 4 6.56 10.73 -26.42
N ALA A 5 6.01 9.61 -26.89
CA ALA A 5 4.66 9.18 -26.56
C ALA A 5 4.59 8.95 -25.04
N GLY A 6 4.33 10.04 -24.32
CA GLY A 6 4.05 10.03 -22.90
C GLY A 6 2.87 9.09 -22.64
N ARG A 7 3.18 7.96 -21.99
CA ARG A 7 2.20 7.05 -21.40
C ARG A 7 1.30 7.83 -20.47
N THR A 8 0.16 8.30 -20.97
CA THR A 8 -0.96 8.68 -20.11
C THR A 8 -1.61 7.38 -19.63
N ALA A 9 -0.96 6.71 -18.67
CA ALA A 9 -1.62 5.66 -17.92
C ALA A 9 -2.64 6.34 -17.00
N ASN A 10 -3.92 6.25 -17.34
CA ASN A 10 -5.00 6.67 -16.45
C ASN A 10 -4.93 5.83 -15.16
N PHE A 11 -4.26 6.34 -14.13
CA PHE A 11 -4.00 5.62 -12.88
C PHE A 11 -5.19 5.82 -11.92
N ARG A 12 -6.30 5.12 -12.16
CA ARG A 12 -7.44 5.08 -11.22
C ARG A 12 -7.17 4.05 -10.13
N VAL A 13 -6.74 4.51 -8.95
CA VAL A 13 -6.35 3.61 -7.85
C VAL A 13 -7.53 3.22 -6.95
N LEU A 14 -8.44 4.18 -6.69
CA LEU A 14 -9.58 4.03 -5.77
C LEU A 14 -10.90 4.48 -6.39
N THR A 15 -10.92 4.85 -7.67
CA THR A 15 -12.12 5.42 -8.28
C THR A 15 -13.18 4.33 -8.50
N VAL A 16 -14.27 4.46 -7.77
CA VAL A 16 -15.46 3.63 -7.91
C VAL A 16 -16.66 4.56 -8.00
N GLU A 17 -17.52 4.34 -8.98
CA GLU A 17 -18.82 5.00 -9.02
C GLU A 17 -19.72 4.33 -7.98
N CYS A 18 -20.06 5.08 -6.93
CA CYS A 18 -20.95 4.62 -5.88
C CYS A 18 -21.80 5.81 -5.40
N PRO A 19 -23.14 5.72 -5.42
CA PRO A 19 -24.00 6.73 -4.82
C PRO A 19 -23.71 6.89 -3.33
N ALA A 20 -23.86 8.12 -2.83
CA ALA A 20 -23.79 8.38 -1.39
C ALA A 20 -25.00 7.75 -0.66
N PRO A 21 -24.85 7.29 0.60
CA PRO A 21 -23.60 7.20 1.35
C PRO A 21 -22.76 5.97 0.98
N ALA A 22 -21.43 6.11 0.87
CA ALA A 22 -20.51 5.04 0.48
C ALA A 22 -19.13 5.14 1.12
N LEU A 23 -18.52 3.98 1.35
CA LEU A 23 -17.13 3.79 1.75
C LEU A 23 -16.46 2.81 0.79
N VAL A 24 -15.39 3.24 0.12
CA VAL A 24 -14.42 2.35 -0.51
C VAL A 24 -13.21 2.27 0.41
N ILE A 25 -12.77 1.07 0.77
CA ILE A 25 -11.70 0.88 1.75
C ILE A 25 -10.71 -0.18 1.26
N VAL A 26 -9.42 0.09 1.46
CA VAL A 26 -8.32 -0.84 1.24
C VAL A 26 -7.69 -1.16 2.60
N PRO A 27 -7.68 -2.43 3.01
CA PRO A 27 -7.05 -2.81 4.27
C PRO A 27 -5.53 -2.68 4.20
N SER A 28 -4.85 -2.80 5.32
CA SER A 28 -3.42 -3.13 5.37
C SER A 28 -3.15 -4.57 4.93
N ARG A 29 -1.88 -4.90 4.69
CA ARG A 29 -1.45 -6.26 4.31
C ARG A 29 -1.82 -7.33 5.35
N ASP A 30 -1.75 -6.99 6.64
CA ASP A 30 -2.16 -7.88 7.74
C ASP A 30 -3.69 -7.93 7.94
N GLY A 31 -4.45 -7.08 7.25
CA GLY A 31 -5.90 -7.01 7.30
C GLY A 31 -6.49 -6.32 8.54
N ALA A 32 -5.68 -5.88 9.50
CA ALA A 32 -6.15 -5.26 10.74
C ALA A 32 -6.32 -3.72 10.62
N GLY A 33 -5.49 -3.11 9.78
CA GLY A 33 -5.40 -1.67 9.52
C GLY A 33 -6.12 -1.22 8.25
N THR A 34 -6.14 0.10 8.02
CA THR A 34 -6.70 0.72 6.81
C THR A 34 -5.64 1.58 6.14
N ASN A 35 -5.22 1.21 4.94
CA ASN A 35 -4.20 1.97 4.19
C ASN A 35 -4.81 3.03 3.29
N ALA A 36 -6.03 2.79 2.77
CA ALA A 36 -6.74 3.79 2.01
C ALA A 36 -8.24 3.74 2.25
N MET A 37 -8.86 4.91 2.25
CA MET A 37 -10.31 5.02 2.27
C MET A 37 -10.77 6.19 1.40
N LEU A 38 -11.90 5.99 0.72
CA LEU A 38 -12.66 7.03 0.04
C LEU A 38 -14.08 6.99 0.58
N ARG A 39 -14.55 8.13 1.11
CA ARG A 39 -15.89 8.28 1.70
C ARG A 39 -16.69 9.28 0.90
N THR A 40 -17.95 8.96 0.67
CA THR A 40 -18.91 9.87 0.03
C THR A 40 -20.17 9.90 0.90
N PRO A 41 -20.54 11.03 1.53
CA PRO A 41 -19.78 12.28 1.60
C PRO A 41 -18.47 12.13 2.38
N PRO A 42 -17.50 13.06 2.24
CA PRO A 42 -16.24 13.02 2.98
C PRO A 42 -16.42 13.09 4.51
N THR A 43 -17.57 13.60 4.97
CA THR A 43 -17.97 13.74 6.38
C THR A 43 -18.77 12.55 6.92
N LEU A 44 -18.81 11.42 6.20
CA LEU A 44 -19.64 10.26 6.54
C LEU A 44 -19.44 9.76 7.99
N PHE A 45 -18.20 9.75 8.49
CA PHE A 45 -17.86 9.45 9.88
C PHE A 45 -16.42 9.93 10.21
N PRO A 46 -16.04 10.14 11.49
CA PRO A 46 -14.67 10.48 11.89
C PRO A 46 -13.66 9.36 11.60
N SER A 47 -12.45 9.68 11.16
CA SER A 47 -11.41 8.66 10.95
C SER A 47 -10.89 8.07 12.27
N HIS A 48 -10.71 6.75 12.31
CA HIS A 48 -10.16 6.02 13.44
C HIS A 48 -8.89 5.29 13.01
N PHE A 49 -7.71 5.87 13.26
CA PHE A 49 -6.44 5.26 12.88
C PHE A 49 -5.84 4.38 13.99
N GLY A 50 -4.85 3.56 13.61
CA GLY A 50 -4.16 2.63 14.51
C GLY A 50 -4.74 1.22 14.48
N SER A 51 -4.40 0.44 15.52
CA SER A 51 -4.76 -0.98 15.59
C SER A 51 -6.28 -1.20 15.52
N GLY A 52 -6.68 -2.17 14.69
CA GLY A 52 -8.08 -2.50 14.42
C GLY A 52 -8.85 -1.42 13.68
N SER A 53 -8.18 -0.46 13.04
CA SER A 53 -8.83 0.63 12.30
C SER A 53 -9.77 0.12 11.20
N PHE A 54 -9.45 -0.99 10.54
CA PHE A 54 -10.31 -1.57 9.51
C PHE A 54 -11.71 -1.90 10.06
N ALA A 55 -11.77 -2.66 11.15
CA ALA A 55 -13.03 -3.04 11.78
C ALA A 55 -13.80 -1.82 12.30
N LYS A 56 -13.10 -0.83 12.87
CA LYS A 56 -13.72 0.43 13.33
C LYS A 56 -14.37 1.19 12.18
N HIS A 57 -13.68 1.32 11.05
CA HIS A 57 -14.23 2.00 9.86
C HIS A 57 -15.43 1.25 9.26
N LEU A 58 -15.41 -0.09 9.25
CA LEU A 58 -16.57 -0.88 8.81
C LEU A 58 -17.78 -0.65 9.71
N ALA A 59 -17.60 -0.64 11.03
CA ALA A 59 -18.67 -0.40 11.99
C ALA A 59 -19.27 1.02 11.84
N GLU A 60 -18.43 2.05 11.63
CA GLU A 60 -18.91 3.41 11.39
C GLU A 60 -19.71 3.51 10.07
N ALA A 61 -19.23 2.87 9.00
CA ALA A 61 -19.93 2.84 7.73
C ALA A 61 -21.30 2.16 7.84
N GLU A 62 -21.37 1.05 8.59
CA GLU A 62 -22.62 0.35 8.87
C GLU A 62 -23.60 1.24 9.65
N ARG A 63 -23.13 1.93 10.70
CA ARG A 63 -23.95 2.89 11.48
C ARG A 63 -24.45 4.06 10.65
N ALA A 64 -23.69 4.47 9.64
CA ALA A 64 -24.06 5.52 8.69
C ALA A 64 -24.89 4.99 7.49
N HIS A 65 -25.28 3.72 7.50
CA HIS A 65 -26.00 3.04 6.41
C HIS A 65 -25.30 3.17 5.04
N ALA A 66 -23.97 3.23 5.05
CA ALA A 66 -23.17 3.41 3.86
C ALA A 66 -22.94 2.09 3.12
N ARG A 67 -22.93 2.15 1.79
CA ARG A 67 -22.48 1.04 0.97
C ARG A 67 -20.97 0.87 1.12
N VAL A 68 -20.54 -0.30 1.59
CA VAL A 68 -19.12 -0.64 1.76
C VAL A 68 -18.60 -1.42 0.57
N ILE A 69 -17.44 -1.00 0.06
CA ILE A 69 -16.71 -1.65 -1.01
C ILE A 69 -15.27 -1.87 -0.54
N VAL A 70 -14.95 -3.11 -0.15
CA VAL A 70 -13.58 -3.49 0.18
C VAL A 70 -12.82 -3.78 -1.10
N ARG A 71 -11.71 -3.09 -1.32
CA ARG A 71 -10.81 -3.29 -2.46
C ARG A 71 -9.50 -3.88 -2.00
N ARG A 72 -9.01 -4.86 -2.75
CA ARG A 72 -7.64 -5.37 -2.62
C ARG A 72 -6.77 -4.72 -3.70
N ASN A 73 -5.67 -4.13 -3.29
CA ASN A 73 -4.68 -3.52 -4.17
C ASN A 73 -3.30 -3.67 -3.54
N PRO A 74 -2.44 -4.59 -4.05
CA PRO A 74 -1.14 -4.87 -3.46
C PRO A 74 -0.24 -3.64 -3.27
N ARG A 75 -0.38 -2.62 -4.14
CA ARG A 75 0.41 -1.38 -4.01
C ARG A 75 -0.08 -0.46 -2.92
N LEU A 76 -1.38 -0.48 -2.62
CA LEU A 76 -1.95 0.32 -1.53
C LEU A 76 -1.95 -0.44 -0.20
N GLU A 77 -1.98 -1.77 -0.22
CA GLU A 77 -1.89 -2.62 0.97
C GLU A 77 -0.47 -2.64 1.58
N MET A 78 0.55 -2.19 0.82
CA MET A 78 1.94 -2.11 1.25
C MET A 78 2.26 -0.72 1.84
N ASP A 79 1.99 -0.56 3.14
CA ASP A 79 2.60 0.50 3.95
C ASP A 79 3.89 -0.04 4.59
N VAL A 80 4.83 0.84 4.94
CA VAL A 80 6.12 0.45 5.54
C VAL A 80 6.26 1.08 6.92
N ASP A 81 5.76 0.38 7.93
CA ASP A 81 5.80 0.83 9.33
C ASP A 81 6.92 0.16 10.13
N ASP A 82 7.23 -1.10 9.83
CA ASP A 82 8.21 -1.89 10.57
C ASP A 82 9.25 -2.59 9.68
N GLU A 83 10.16 -3.30 10.34
CA GLU A 83 11.22 -4.05 9.67
C GLU A 83 10.70 -5.17 8.77
N ALA A 84 9.59 -5.82 9.12
CA ALA A 84 9.01 -6.89 8.33
C ALA A 84 8.38 -6.32 7.04
N ASP A 85 7.78 -5.14 7.12
CA ASP A 85 7.29 -4.42 5.95
C ASP A 85 8.42 -3.99 5.02
N LEU A 86 9.53 -3.51 5.57
CA LEU A 86 10.70 -3.16 4.77
C LEU A 86 11.30 -4.40 4.06
N ARG A 87 11.38 -5.55 4.75
CA ARG A 87 11.82 -6.81 4.11
C ARG A 87 10.92 -7.19 2.94
N ALA A 88 9.60 -7.12 3.14
CA ALA A 88 8.64 -7.41 2.08
C ALA A 88 8.68 -6.39 0.93
N LEU A 89 8.93 -5.09 1.22
CA LEU A 89 9.12 -4.08 0.19
C LEU A 89 10.34 -4.41 -0.70
N LEU A 90 11.43 -4.88 -0.10
CA LEU A 90 12.68 -5.23 -0.80
C LEU A 90 12.56 -6.46 -1.70
N GLU A 91 11.48 -7.25 -1.57
CA GLU A 91 11.17 -8.34 -2.51
C GLU A 91 10.65 -7.82 -3.87
N HIS A 92 10.24 -6.55 -3.94
CA HIS A 92 9.77 -5.92 -5.17
C HIS A 92 10.89 -5.25 -5.97
N ASP A 93 10.67 -5.11 -7.28
CA ASP A 93 11.56 -4.30 -8.12
C ASP A 93 11.36 -2.81 -7.80
N LEU A 94 12.32 -2.26 -7.06
CA LEU A 94 12.39 -0.84 -6.71
C LEU A 94 13.27 -0.04 -7.69
N SER A 95 13.68 -0.64 -8.81
CA SER A 95 14.44 0.06 -9.85
C SER A 95 13.61 1.22 -10.42
N GLY A 96 14.25 2.37 -10.59
CA GLY A 96 13.57 3.58 -11.05
C GLY A 96 12.66 4.27 -10.02
N THR A 97 12.58 3.79 -8.77
CA THR A 97 11.87 4.48 -7.69
C THR A 97 12.84 5.31 -6.84
N GLU A 98 12.37 6.42 -6.26
CA GLU A 98 13.18 7.24 -5.34
C GLU A 98 13.41 6.52 -4.00
N THR A 99 12.44 5.77 -3.49
CA THR A 99 12.60 4.91 -2.31
C THR A 99 13.72 3.89 -2.52
N GLY A 100 13.71 3.18 -3.66
CA GLY A 100 14.78 2.23 -4.01
C GLY A 100 16.14 2.90 -4.21
N ARG A 101 16.18 4.12 -4.76
CA ARG A 101 17.43 4.91 -4.86
C ARG A 101 18.00 5.23 -3.49
N TRP A 102 17.15 5.69 -2.57
CA TRP A 102 17.55 6.09 -1.22
C TRP A 102 17.98 4.90 -0.36
N LEU A 103 17.26 3.77 -0.42
CA LEU A 103 17.61 2.55 0.31
C LEU A 103 18.99 2.01 -0.08
N ARG A 104 19.31 2.03 -1.39
CA ARG A 104 20.65 1.73 -1.92
C ARG A 104 21.72 2.70 -1.43
N ALA A 105 21.48 4.00 -1.61
CA ALA A 105 22.47 5.03 -1.30
C ALA A 105 22.76 5.14 0.21
N SER A 106 21.78 4.87 1.06
CA SER A 106 21.93 4.89 2.52
C SER A 106 22.57 3.62 3.09
N GLY A 107 22.65 2.54 2.30
CA GLY A 107 23.10 1.22 2.77
C GLY A 107 22.12 0.53 3.73
N VAL A 108 20.90 1.06 3.88
CA VAL A 108 19.87 0.46 4.76
C VAL A 108 19.45 -0.90 4.23
N GLU A 109 19.23 -1.05 2.92
CA GLU A 109 18.79 -2.33 2.34
C GLU A 109 19.75 -3.50 2.66
N ALA A 110 21.05 -3.23 2.73
CA ALA A 110 22.06 -4.24 3.01
C ALA A 110 21.92 -4.86 4.42
N LYS A 111 21.26 -4.15 5.35
CA LYS A 111 20.95 -4.67 6.69
C LYS A 111 19.77 -5.66 6.71
N PHE A 112 18.96 -5.66 5.65
CA PHE A 112 17.73 -6.43 5.53
C PHE A 112 17.83 -7.56 4.49
N LEU A 113 18.78 -7.47 3.56
CA LEU A 113 19.12 -8.59 2.71
C LEU A 113 19.65 -9.76 3.56
N PRO A 114 19.23 -11.01 3.27
CA PRO A 114 19.78 -12.16 3.97
C PRO A 114 21.30 -12.14 3.83
N ASN A 115 22.01 -12.33 4.94
CA ASN A 115 23.45 -12.62 4.93
C ASN A 115 23.66 -13.82 4.01
N THR A 116 24.00 -13.59 2.75
CA THR A 116 24.55 -14.66 1.93
C THR A 116 25.95 -14.89 2.49
N PRO A 117 26.25 -16.04 3.09
CA PRO A 117 27.62 -16.30 3.50
C PRO A 117 28.49 -16.21 2.24
N ALA A 118 29.56 -15.42 2.31
CA ALA A 118 30.60 -15.38 1.28
C ALA A 118 31.23 -16.78 1.20
N GLY A 119 30.66 -17.67 0.37
CA GLY A 119 31.07 -19.08 0.38
C GLY A 119 30.21 -20.00 -0.48
N ALA A 120 29.63 -19.52 -1.58
CA ALA A 120 29.07 -20.39 -2.62
C ALA A 120 29.62 -19.99 -3.99
N MET A 121 30.93 -19.83 -4.08
CA MET A 121 31.64 -19.98 -5.35
C MET A 121 32.42 -21.29 -5.31
N SER A 122 32.12 -22.13 -6.32
CA SER A 122 32.90 -23.27 -6.80
C SER A 122 32.91 -24.57 -5.97
N ALA A 123 32.13 -25.54 -6.44
CA ALA A 123 32.64 -26.91 -6.59
C ALA A 123 31.98 -27.58 -7.81
N ARG A 124 32.74 -27.57 -8.91
CA ARG A 124 32.82 -28.54 -10.03
C ARG A 124 31.55 -28.98 -10.75
#